data_AF-A0A2J6XH10-F1
#
_entry.id   AF-A0A2J6XH10-F1
#
_cell.length_a   1.000
_cell.length_b   1.000
_cell.length_c   1.000
_cell.angle_alpha   90.00
_cell.angle_beta   90.00
_cell.angle_gamma   90.00
#
_symmetry.space_group_name_H-M   'P 1'
#
loop_
_entity.id
_entity.type
_entity.pdbx_description
1 polymer ?
#
loop_
_entity_poly.entity_id
_entity_poly.type
_entity_poly.pdbx_seq_one_letter_code
_entity_poly.pdbx_strand_id
1 'polypeptide(L)'
;MKTEILIDIDKKSLKEFYERYIFVQKYLKFKLLGYEIAETKKGYHVRLIVDLPYEYSDKDIVLLQLLLGDDWKRATINYFRVIHNLDDWNVLFRKKYRIFKAGNLFKLASKEKCIGCLHGDVS
;
A
#
# COMPACT_ATOMS: atom_id res chain seq x y z
N MET A 1 -16.94 -5.90 2.54
CA MET A 1 -15.77 -6.71 2.94
C MET A 1 -14.59 -5.80 3.24
N LYS A 2 -13.94 -5.94 4.42
CA LYS A 2 -12.76 -5.14 4.76
C LYS A 2 -11.54 -5.65 3.98
N THR A 3 -10.89 -4.76 3.24
CA THR A 3 -9.74 -5.09 2.40
C THR A 3 -8.65 -4.03 2.54
N GLU A 4 -7.40 -4.47 2.52
CA GLU A 4 -6.24 -3.59 2.53
C GLU A 4 -5.70 -3.37 1.12
N ILE A 5 -5.47 -2.11 0.77
CA ILE A 5 -4.87 -1.71 -0.51
C ILE A 5 -3.55 -1.03 -0.18
N LEU A 6 -2.46 -1.59 -0.71
CA LEU A 6 -1.09 -1.18 -0.39
C LEU A 6 -0.40 -0.62 -1.65
N ILE A 7 -0.09 0.67 -1.65
CA ILE A 7 0.37 1.42 -2.83
C ILE A 7 1.76 2.00 -2.56
N ASP A 8 2.69 1.80 -3.48
CA ASP A 8 4.03 2.38 -3.48
C ASP A 8 4.12 3.49 -4.52
N ILE A 9 4.32 4.73 -4.05
CA ILE A 9 4.41 5.92 -4.89
C ILE A 9 5.87 6.37 -4.91
N ASP A 10 6.52 6.25 -6.06
CA ASP A 10 7.95 6.59 -6.24
C ASP A 10 8.23 8.09 -6.44
N LYS A 11 7.20 8.94 -6.28
CA LYS A 11 7.28 10.41 -6.46
C LYS A 11 7.03 11.13 -5.14
N LYS A 12 7.72 12.27 -4.95
CA LYS A 12 7.49 13.22 -3.83
C LYS A 12 6.25 14.11 -3.99
N SER A 13 5.22 13.60 -4.66
CA SER A 13 3.93 14.27 -4.77
C SER A 13 2.78 13.26 -4.70
N LEU A 14 1.77 13.56 -3.89
CA LEU A 14 0.54 12.77 -3.77
C LEU A 14 -0.57 13.25 -4.70
N LYS A 15 -0.35 14.30 -5.49
CA LYS A 15 -1.38 14.91 -6.34
C LYS A 15 -2.02 13.89 -7.29
N GLU A 16 -1.18 13.15 -8.04
CA GLU A 16 -1.63 12.13 -8.98
C GLU A 16 -2.40 11.00 -8.28
N PHE A 17 -1.94 10.60 -7.09
CA PHE A 17 -2.64 9.61 -6.26
C PHE A 17 -4.04 10.08 -5.87
N TYR A 18 -4.19 11.34 -5.40
CA TYR A 18 -5.50 11.87 -5.03
C TYR A 18 -6.45 11.99 -6.24
N GLU A 19 -5.95 12.42 -7.39
CA GLU A 19 -6.73 12.50 -8.64
C GLU A 19 -7.24 11.11 -9.06
N ARG A 20 -6.36 10.11 -9.04
CA ARG A 20 -6.70 8.70 -9.30
C ARG A 20 -7.67 8.17 -8.27
N TYR A 21 -7.46 8.45 -6.99
CA TYR A 21 -8.34 8.02 -5.90
C TYR A 21 -9.77 8.51 -6.11
N ILE A 22 -9.95 9.81 -6.39
CA ILE A 22 -11.28 10.40 -6.63
C ILE A 22 -11.95 9.71 -7.83
N PHE A 23 -11.20 9.51 -8.92
CA PHE A 23 -11.72 8.85 -10.11
C PHE A 23 -12.13 7.40 -9.82
N VAL A 24 -11.23 6.59 -9.26
CA VAL A 24 -11.48 5.17 -8.98
C VAL A 24 -12.62 5.00 -7.96
N GLN A 25 -12.63 5.79 -6.90
CA GLN A 25 -13.69 5.76 -5.88
C GLN A 25 -15.06 6.11 -6.48
N LYS A 26 -15.12 7.05 -7.43
CA LYS A 26 -16.36 7.43 -8.12
C LYS A 26 -16.99 6.24 -8.85
N TYR A 27 -16.21 5.35 -9.44
CA TYR A 27 -16.73 4.21 -10.20
C TYR A 27 -16.88 2.93 -9.37
N LEU A 28 -15.90 2.63 -8.51
CA LEU A 28 -15.91 1.40 -7.71
C LEU A 28 -16.70 1.52 -6.42
N LYS A 29 -17.07 2.73 -6.00
CA LYS A 29 -17.93 3.02 -4.84
C LYS A 29 -17.49 2.37 -3.53
N PHE A 30 -16.19 2.09 -3.37
CA PHE A 30 -15.66 1.60 -2.11
C PHE A 30 -15.71 2.68 -1.04
N LYS A 31 -15.89 2.26 0.21
CA LYS A 31 -15.92 3.15 1.38
C LYS A 31 -14.54 3.12 2.05
N LEU A 32 -13.96 4.29 2.29
CA LEU A 32 -12.72 4.39 3.06
C LEU A 32 -13.04 4.23 4.56
N LEU A 33 -12.41 3.26 5.20
CA LEU A 33 -12.55 2.99 6.64
C LEU A 33 -11.37 3.54 7.45
N GLY A 34 -10.20 3.61 6.83
CA GLY A 34 -9.01 4.17 7.44
C GLY A 34 -7.87 4.28 6.43
N TYR A 35 -6.86 5.07 6.76
CA TYR A 35 -5.66 5.17 5.93
C TYR A 35 -4.42 5.48 6.75
N GLU A 36 -3.28 5.10 6.19
CA GLU A 36 -1.96 5.44 6.66
C GLU A 36 -1.09 5.83 5.47
N ILE A 37 -0.40 6.97 5.58
CA ILE A 37 0.57 7.43 4.58
C ILE A 37 1.92 7.61 5.28
N ALA A 38 2.91 6.89 4.79
CA ALA A 38 4.28 6.96 5.25
C ALA A 38 5.19 7.56 4.18
N GLU A 39 5.94 8.59 4.53
CA GLU A 39 6.95 9.15 3.65
C GLU A 39 8.20 8.26 3.64
N THR A 40 8.69 7.96 2.44
CA THR A 40 9.94 7.22 2.21
C THR A 40 11.01 8.18 1.69
N LYS A 41 12.23 7.69 1.43
CA LYS A 41 13.27 8.54 0.81
C LYS A 41 12.90 9.01 -0.61
N LYS A 42 12.15 8.20 -1.36
CA LYS A 42 11.85 8.44 -2.78
C LYS A 42 10.45 8.98 -3.02
N GLY A 43 9.48 8.61 -2.19
CA GLY A 43 8.10 9.06 -2.31
C GLY A 43 7.29 8.69 -1.09
N TYR A 44 6.22 7.92 -1.27
CA TYR A 44 5.26 7.58 -0.21
C TYR A 44 4.81 6.13 -0.31
N HIS A 45 4.61 5.50 0.82
CA HIS A 45 3.81 4.29 0.92
C HIS A 45 2.43 4.66 1.46
N VAL A 46 1.38 4.20 0.78
CA VAL A 46 0.00 4.44 1.16
C VAL A 46 -0.67 3.12 1.47
N ARG A 47 -1.30 3.03 2.64
CA ARG A 47 -2.16 1.92 3.05
C ARG A 47 -3.57 2.45 3.20
N LEU A 48 -4.51 1.86 2.48
CA LEU A 48 -5.94 2.15 2.61
C LEU A 48 -6.62 0.91 3.18
N ILE A 49 -7.48 1.13 4.17
CA ILE A 49 -8.41 0.12 4.68
C ILE A 49 -9.77 0.51 4.10
N VAL A 50 -10.30 -0.32 3.21
CA VAL A 50 -11.55 -0.03 2.50
C VAL A 50 -12.58 -1.11 2.73
N ASP A 51 -13.85 -0.73 2.61
CA ASP A 51 -14.97 -1.63 2.47
C ASP A 51 -15.38 -1.70 0.99
N LEU A 52 -15.18 -2.85 0.37
CA LEU A 52 -15.53 -3.07 -1.03
C LEU A 52 -17.00 -3.52 -1.14
N PRO A 53 -17.78 -2.95 -2.08
CA PRO A 53 -19.20 -3.27 -2.24
C PRO A 53 -19.46 -4.62 -2.93
N TYR A 54 -18.44 -5.19 -3.58
CA TYR A 54 -18.48 -6.48 -4.25
C TYR A 54 -17.32 -7.36 -3.76
N GLU A 55 -17.35 -8.63 -4.13
CA GLU A 55 -16.18 -9.50 -3.96
C GLU A 55 -15.12 -9.14 -5.00
N TYR A 56 -13.89 -8.95 -4.53
CA TYR A 56 -12.72 -8.68 -5.37
C TYR A 56 -11.73 -9.82 -5.15
N SER A 57 -11.28 -10.43 -6.25
CA SER A 57 -10.19 -11.40 -6.20
C SER A 57 -8.86 -10.70 -5.96
N ASP A 58 -7.84 -11.45 -5.55
CA ASP A 58 -6.47 -10.91 -5.41
C ASP A 58 -5.95 -10.24 -6.69
N LYS A 59 -6.37 -10.71 -7.87
CA LYS A 59 -6.02 -10.10 -9.16
C LYS A 59 -6.65 -8.71 -9.29
N ASP A 60 -7.89 -8.56 -8.83
CA ASP A 60 -8.61 -7.30 -8.84
C ASP A 60 -7.97 -6.31 -7.85
N ILE A 61 -7.46 -6.80 -6.71
CA ILE A 61 -6.72 -5.97 -5.76
C ILE A 61 -5.41 -5.46 -6.37
N VAL A 62 -4.67 -6.31 -7.11
CA VAL A 62 -3.47 -5.87 -7.85
C VAL A 62 -3.82 -4.78 -8.87
N LEU A 63 -4.88 -5.00 -9.66
CA LEU A 63 -5.35 -4.03 -10.64
C LEU A 63 -5.74 -2.70 -9.96
N LEU A 64 -6.46 -2.78 -8.84
CA LEU A 64 -6.88 -1.62 -8.07
C LEU A 64 -5.68 -0.81 -7.53
N GLN A 65 -4.65 -1.48 -7.01
CA GLN A 65 -3.42 -0.83 -6.59
C GLN A 65 -2.76 -0.10 -7.76
N LEU A 66 -2.66 -0.73 -8.93
CA LEU A 66 -2.09 -0.12 -10.13
C LEU A 66 -2.88 1.11 -10.60
N LEU A 67 -4.21 1.03 -10.60
CA LEU A 67 -5.09 2.15 -10.97
C LEU A 67 -4.87 3.35 -10.04
N LEU A 68 -4.69 3.08 -8.74
CA LEU A 68 -4.42 4.11 -7.72
C LEU A 68 -2.99 4.67 -7.79
N GLY A 69 -2.12 4.14 -8.65
CA GLY A 69 -0.79 4.69 -8.91
C GLY A 69 0.36 3.95 -8.23
N ASP A 70 0.18 2.66 -7.92
CA ASP A 70 1.26 1.78 -7.47
C ASP A 70 2.37 1.67 -8.53
N ASP A 71 3.59 1.39 -8.09
CA ASP A 71 4.71 1.13 -9.00
C ASP A 71 4.38 -0.06 -9.92
N TRP A 72 4.48 0.16 -11.23
CA TRP A 72 4.06 -0.82 -12.22
C TRP A 72 4.91 -2.10 -12.19
N LYS A 73 6.18 -2.03 -11.76
CA LYS A 73 7.03 -3.22 -11.62
C LYS A 73 6.58 -4.05 -10.43
N ARG A 74 6.27 -3.40 -9.30
CA ARG A 74 5.69 -4.05 -8.13
C ARG A 74 4.34 -4.68 -8.46
N ALA A 75 3.43 -3.96 -9.12
CA ALA A 75 2.14 -4.50 -9.54
C ALA A 75 2.31 -5.73 -10.46
N THR A 76 3.26 -5.69 -11.40
CA THR A 76 3.56 -6.83 -12.28
C THR A 76 4.05 -8.06 -11.49
N ILE A 77 4.97 -7.87 -10.53
CA ILE A 77 5.47 -8.96 -9.67
C ILE A 77 4.34 -9.53 -8.81
N ASN A 78 3.50 -8.66 -8.23
CA ASN A 78 2.36 -9.09 -7.43
C ASN A 78 1.35 -9.86 -8.26
N TYR A 79 1.02 -9.39 -9.47
CA TYR A 79 0.14 -10.12 -10.40
C TYR A 79 0.69 -11.52 -10.69
N PHE A 80 1.99 -11.62 -11.01
CA PHE A 80 2.66 -12.90 -11.23
C PHE A 80 2.53 -13.84 -10.01
N ARG A 81 2.73 -13.33 -8.80
CA ARG A 81 2.58 -14.12 -7.57
C ARG A 81 1.14 -14.62 -7.38
N VAL A 82 0.15 -13.76 -7.62
CA VAL A 82 -1.27 -14.11 -7.50
C VAL A 82 -1.65 -15.21 -8.49
N ILE A 83 -1.26 -15.11 -9.77
CA ILE A 83 -1.62 -16.15 -10.76
C ILE A 83 -0.96 -17.50 -10.49
N HIS A 84 0.13 -17.52 -9.72
CA HIS A 84 0.86 -18.71 -9.31
C HIS A 84 0.53 -19.18 -7.89
N ASN A 85 -0.48 -18.59 -7.24
CA ASN A 85 -0.91 -18.91 -5.87
C ASN A 85 0.25 -18.90 -4.85
N LEU A 86 1.15 -17.93 -4.99
CA LEU A 86 2.22 -17.74 -4.02
C LEU A 86 1.68 -17.01 -2.79
N ASP A 87 1.89 -17.61 -1.62
CA ASP A 87 1.52 -17.01 -0.33
C ASP A 87 2.20 -15.64 -0.13
N ASP A 88 1.58 -14.79 0.70
CA ASP A 88 2.08 -13.46 1.03
C ASP A 88 2.39 -12.60 -0.21
N TRP A 89 1.57 -12.65 -1.26
CA TRP A 89 1.89 -11.95 -2.50
C TRP A 89 1.99 -10.42 -2.32
N ASN A 90 1.15 -9.83 -1.46
CA ASN A 90 1.03 -8.38 -1.26
C ASN A 90 1.97 -7.84 -0.18
N VAL A 91 3.27 -8.05 -0.35
CA VAL A 91 4.27 -7.54 0.59
C VAL A 91 4.54 -6.05 0.34
N LEU A 92 3.84 -5.17 1.04
CA LEU A 92 4.30 -3.80 1.35
C LEU A 92 4.41 -3.67 2.86
N PHE A 93 5.25 -2.76 3.37
CA PHE A 93 5.41 -2.52 4.81
C PHE A 93 6.00 -3.66 5.66
N ARG A 94 6.46 -4.80 5.10
CA ARG A 94 7.36 -5.69 5.86
C ARG A 94 8.62 -4.90 6.18
N LYS A 95 8.72 -4.39 7.42
CA LYS A 95 9.85 -3.61 7.94
C LYS A 95 11.13 -4.33 7.55
N LYS A 96 11.82 -3.80 6.53
CA LYS A 96 13.18 -4.24 6.18
C LYS A 96 14.10 -3.66 7.23
N TYR A 97 14.23 -4.34 8.36
CA TYR A 97 15.23 -4.03 9.36
C TYR A 97 16.61 -4.23 8.71
N ARG A 98 17.37 -3.14 8.59
CA ARG A 98 18.80 -3.27 8.33
C ARG A 98 19.47 -3.46 9.69
N ILE A 99 20.04 -4.65 9.88
CA ILE A 99 20.87 -4.95 11.03
C ILE A 99 22.25 -4.39 10.72
N PHE A 100 22.64 -3.31 11.39
CA PHE A 100 24.02 -2.83 11.35
C PHE A 100 24.77 -3.45 12.52
N LYS A 101 25.83 -4.22 12.20
CA LYS A 101 26.74 -4.79 13.19
C LYS A 101 27.98 -3.90 13.28
N ALA A 102 28.20 -3.29 14.44
CA ALA A 102 29.44 -2.60 14.79
C ALA A 102 29.99 -3.25 16.06
N GLY A 103 30.92 -4.19 15.91
CA GLY A 103 31.38 -5.03 17.03
C GLY A 103 30.26 -5.91 17.59
N ASN A 104 29.98 -5.80 18.90
CA ASN A 104 28.91 -6.54 19.61
C ASN A 104 27.57 -5.77 19.68
N LEU A 105 27.48 -4.58 19.08
CA LEU A 105 26.26 -3.77 19.07
C LEU A 105 25.47 -3.98 17.79
N PHE A 106 24.17 -4.26 17.94
CA PHE A 106 23.20 -4.32 16.87
C PHE A 106 22.35 -3.05 16.89
N LYS A 107 22.35 -2.28 15.80
CA LYS A 107 21.45 -1.13 15.63
C LYS A 107 20.34 -1.47 14.64
N LEU A 108 19.10 -1.37 15.09
CA LEU A 108 17.89 -1.49 14.28
C LEU A 108 17.49 -0.09 13.79
N ALA A 109 17.32 0.08 12.48
CA ALA A 109 16.83 1.31 11.89
C ALA A 109 15.69 1.02 10.90
N SER A 110 14.52 1.65 11.09
CA SER A 110 13.45 1.71 10.10
C SER A 110 13.64 2.94 9.18
N LYS A 111 13.14 2.88 7.94
CA LYS A 111 13.34 3.94 6.93
C LYS A 111 12.12 4.85 6.73
N GLU A 112 11.00 4.55 7.37
CA GLU A 112 9.69 5.15 7.05
C GLU A 112 9.27 6.09 8.17
N LYS A 113 8.74 7.26 7.81
CA LYS A 113 8.16 8.25 8.73
C LYS A 113 6.69 8.41 8.38
N CYS A 114 5.78 8.06 9.29
CA CYS A 114 4.34 8.28 9.09
C CYS A 114 4.05 9.79 9.06
N ILE A 115 3.30 10.24 8.07
CA ILE A 115 2.96 11.66 7.87
C ILE A 115 1.46 11.93 7.97
N GLY A 116 0.63 10.88 8.01
CA GLY A 116 -0.80 11.01 8.23
C GLY A 116 -1.43 9.64 8.48
N CYS A 117 -2.26 9.56 9.52
CA CYS A 117 -3.04 8.38 9.86
C CYS A 117 -4.44 8.83 10.27
N LEU A 118 -5.47 8.09 9.84
CA LEU A 118 -6.83 8.29 10.31
C LEU A 118 -7.41 6.91 10.58
N HIS A 119 -7.52 6.59 11.87
CA HIS A 119 -8.14 5.37 12.35
C HIS A 119 -9.59 5.74 12.63
N GLY A 120 -10.53 5.18 11.87
CA GLY A 120 -11.94 5.32 12.22
C GLY A 120 -12.18 4.60 13.53
N ASP A 121 -12.53 5.34 14.58
CA ASP A 121 -13.18 4.78 15.76
C ASP A 121 -14.50 4.15 15.29
N VAL A 122 -14.52 2.82 15.22
CA VAL A 122 -15.73 2.07 14.96
C VAL A 122 -16.48 2.00 16.28
N SER A 123 -17.36 2.99 16.52
CA SER A 123 -18.49 2.87 17.44
C SER A 123 -19.49 1.83 16.94
#